data_AF-A0A847VYE3-F1
#
_entry.id   AF-A0A847VYE3-F1
#
_cell.length_a   1.000
_cell.length_b   1.000
_cell.length_c   1.000
_cell.angle_alpha   90.00
_cell.angle_beta   90.00
_cell.angle_gamma   90.00
#
_symmetry.space_group_name_H-M   'P 1'
#
loop_
_entity.id
_entity.type
_entity.pdbx_description
1 polymer ?
#
loop_
_entity_poly.entity_id
_entity_poly.type
_entity_poly.pdbx_seq_one_letter_code
_entity_poly.pdbx_strand_id
1 'polypeptide(L)'
;MNLKARIILFYGILLLPMGFSVSEMYGRANNIGYGFFYIAFVIMVWFFFAEHDTWKKIFNYFILILCSVTNPVSYIILAIVLLFDFFKNVFKKPKNIKNIIAPILAGAISLVSLGMMAAITVSDLIQKDAEFDTTKIIEFFFRSWIYPFVWPFYSYFNDFKAIISMIAFITICIYFVFVAGKANRKLLFVSYLTLIGYTLITLLSRKSLTKVLLGYLRSWPDRYFYVQNILVVFIFCTFVSAVGSMNDGVIKNRLKTLVSFLLIYSVILLSINANIIFEFTENKLVETSRTLEDEIYRAYYEQGESEDYLVSCPPFLPEGLWQAKFPKEYILASVADNIDDYYEFVSQLSDESG
;
A
#
# COMPACT_ATOMS: atom_id res chain seq x y z
N MET A 1 -1.50 -10.63 -20.77
CA MET A 1 -2.63 -9.73 -20.44
C MET A 1 -3.02 -8.91 -21.66
N ASN A 2 -4.31 -8.86 -22.02
CA ASN A 2 -4.82 -8.08 -23.17
C ASN A 2 -4.68 -6.55 -22.89
N LEU A 3 -4.52 -5.74 -23.94
CA LEU A 3 -4.44 -4.26 -23.89
C LEU A 3 -5.54 -3.65 -23.01
N LYS A 4 -6.79 -4.12 -23.11
CA LYS A 4 -7.91 -3.63 -22.28
C LYS A 4 -7.62 -3.77 -20.78
N ALA A 5 -7.09 -4.92 -20.36
CA ALA A 5 -6.73 -5.15 -18.96
C ALA A 5 -5.50 -4.35 -18.54
N ARG A 6 -4.59 -4.00 -19.46
CA ARG A 6 -3.45 -3.11 -19.16
C ARG A 6 -3.91 -1.67 -18.94
N ILE A 7 -4.88 -1.21 -19.74
CA ILE A 7 -5.50 0.10 -19.60
C ILE A 7 -6.28 0.18 -18.28
N ILE A 8 -7.06 -0.86 -17.94
CA ILE A 8 -7.77 -0.93 -16.65
C ILE A 8 -6.78 -0.96 -15.49
N LEU A 9 -5.67 -1.69 -15.59
CA LEU A 9 -4.64 -1.71 -14.56
C LEU A 9 -4.00 -0.33 -14.37
N PHE A 10 -3.66 0.33 -15.48
CA PHE A 10 -3.08 1.66 -15.47
C PHE A 10 -4.02 2.69 -14.82
N TYR A 11 -5.28 2.73 -15.26
CA TYR A 11 -6.27 3.62 -14.66
C TYR A 11 -6.61 3.22 -13.23
N GLY A 12 -6.73 1.93 -12.92
CA GLY A 12 -7.01 1.45 -11.56
C GLY A 12 -5.92 1.81 -10.57
N ILE A 13 -4.64 1.85 -10.99
CA ILE A 13 -3.53 2.33 -10.16
C ILE A 13 -3.57 3.85 -10.03
N LEU A 14 -3.80 4.59 -11.13
CA LEU A 14 -3.91 6.05 -11.10
C LEU A 14 -5.11 6.56 -10.29
N LEU A 15 -6.19 5.79 -10.25
CA LEU A 15 -7.46 6.13 -9.61
C LEU A 15 -7.57 5.54 -8.20
N LEU A 16 -6.48 4.98 -7.65
CA LEU A 16 -6.45 4.70 -6.22
C LEU A 16 -6.66 6.02 -5.48
N PRO A 17 -7.66 6.09 -4.56
CA PRO A 17 -7.98 7.34 -3.88
C PRO A 17 -6.71 7.84 -3.18
N MET A 18 -6.26 9.05 -3.48
CA MET A 18 -5.02 9.64 -2.94
C MET A 18 -5.22 10.28 -1.57
N GLY A 19 -6.44 10.22 -1.04
CA GLY A 19 -6.75 10.87 0.22
C GLY A 19 -6.99 12.36 0.12
N PHE A 20 -7.58 12.92 1.17
CA PHE A 20 -8.11 14.29 1.14
C PHE A 20 -7.24 15.28 1.90
N SER A 21 -6.62 14.87 3.01
CA SER A 21 -5.79 15.77 3.79
C SER A 21 -4.37 15.83 3.23
N VAL A 22 -3.72 16.98 3.41
CA VAL A 22 -2.28 17.16 3.16
C VAL A 22 -1.48 16.06 3.89
N SER A 23 -1.92 15.66 5.09
CA SER A 23 -1.32 14.56 5.86
C SER A 23 -1.55 13.17 5.25
N GLU A 24 -2.63 12.96 4.52
CA GLU A 24 -2.88 11.73 3.79
C GLU A 24 -2.07 11.69 2.48
N MET A 25 -1.93 12.83 1.80
CA MET A 25 -1.04 12.98 0.64
C MET A 25 0.43 12.76 1.02
N TYR A 26 0.93 13.44 2.06
CA TYR A 26 2.28 13.20 2.58
C TYR A 26 2.43 11.80 3.16
N GLY A 27 1.41 11.27 3.84
CA GLY A 27 1.41 9.89 4.33
C GLY A 27 1.49 8.86 3.20
N ARG A 28 0.84 9.11 2.06
CA ARG A 28 0.89 8.24 0.87
C ARG A 28 2.16 8.45 0.06
N ALA A 29 2.68 9.66 -0.03
CA ALA A 29 4.00 9.94 -0.59
C ALA A 29 5.11 9.27 0.23
N ASN A 30 5.02 9.29 1.56
CA ASN A 30 5.89 8.53 2.45
C ASN A 30 5.73 7.02 2.24
N ASN A 31 4.52 6.58 1.87
CA ASN A 31 4.24 5.19 1.49
C ASN A 31 4.62 4.85 0.04
N ILE A 32 5.25 5.74 -0.75
CA ILE A 32 5.70 5.40 -2.11
C ILE A 32 6.67 4.22 -2.10
N GLY A 33 7.43 4.04 -1.01
CA GLY A 33 8.28 2.88 -0.78
C GLY A 33 7.51 1.56 -0.81
N TYR A 34 6.23 1.55 -0.43
CA TYR A 34 5.37 0.38 -0.56
C TYR A 34 5.08 0.01 -2.02
N GLY A 35 5.06 0.98 -2.93
CA GLY A 35 4.95 0.74 -4.37
C GLY A 35 6.07 -0.14 -4.94
N PHE A 36 7.27 -0.10 -4.35
CA PHE A 36 8.40 -0.92 -4.79
C PHE A 36 8.17 -2.42 -4.58
N PHE A 37 7.38 -2.82 -3.57
CA PHE A 37 7.00 -4.23 -3.45
C PHE A 37 6.14 -4.68 -4.64
N TYR A 38 5.20 -3.84 -5.08
CA TYR A 38 4.39 -4.13 -6.26
C TYR A 38 5.25 -4.17 -7.53
N ILE A 39 6.21 -3.25 -7.70
CA ILE A 39 7.17 -3.30 -8.82
C ILE A 39 7.95 -4.62 -8.77
N ALA A 40 8.48 -5.02 -7.61
CA ALA A 40 9.17 -6.28 -7.44
C ALA A 40 8.29 -7.48 -7.82
N PHE A 41 7.02 -7.47 -7.41
CA PHE A 41 6.04 -8.49 -7.80
C PHE A 41 5.85 -8.55 -9.32
N VAL A 42 5.68 -7.41 -10.00
CA VAL A 42 5.54 -7.36 -11.46
C VAL A 42 6.80 -7.87 -12.16
N ILE A 43 7.99 -7.53 -11.66
CA ILE A 43 9.26 -8.04 -12.19
C ILE A 43 9.38 -9.55 -11.98
N MET A 44 8.98 -10.08 -10.81
CA MET A 44 8.96 -11.53 -10.57
C MET A 44 8.02 -12.25 -11.54
N VAL A 45 6.81 -11.71 -11.75
CA VAL A 45 5.87 -12.23 -12.75
C VAL A 45 6.51 -12.22 -14.13
N TRP A 46 7.08 -11.09 -14.57
CA TRP A 46 7.78 -11.02 -15.84
C TRP A 46 8.89 -12.08 -15.91
N PHE A 47 9.70 -12.21 -14.86
CA PHE A 47 10.80 -13.15 -14.76
C PHE A 47 10.37 -14.60 -14.99
N PHE A 48 9.23 -15.01 -14.43
CA PHE A 48 8.72 -16.38 -14.54
C PHE A 48 8.01 -16.69 -15.85
N PHE A 49 7.41 -15.70 -16.51
CA PHE A 49 6.54 -15.94 -17.67
C PHE A 49 7.12 -15.49 -19.02
N ALA A 50 8.17 -14.67 -19.05
CA ALA A 50 8.81 -14.24 -20.28
C ALA A 50 10.15 -14.95 -20.52
N GLU A 51 10.57 -15.01 -21.78
CA GLU A 51 11.95 -15.35 -22.14
C GLU A 51 12.84 -14.12 -21.99
N HIS A 52 14.07 -14.35 -21.53
CA HIS A 52 15.01 -13.30 -21.19
C HIS A 52 16.36 -13.61 -21.78
N ASP A 53 16.93 -12.61 -22.45
CA ASP A 53 18.36 -12.56 -22.69
C ASP A 53 19.11 -12.18 -21.39
N THR A 54 20.43 -12.29 -21.44
CA THR A 54 21.30 -12.02 -20.28
C THR A 54 21.15 -10.59 -19.76
N TRP A 55 20.98 -9.60 -20.63
CA TRP A 55 20.90 -8.19 -20.25
C TRP A 55 19.60 -7.87 -19.53
N LYS A 56 18.46 -8.34 -20.06
CA LYS A 56 17.15 -8.21 -19.39
C LYS A 56 17.16 -8.85 -18.02
N LYS A 57 17.83 -10.00 -17.90
CA LYS A 57 17.98 -10.71 -16.62
C LYS A 57 18.77 -9.89 -15.60
N ILE A 58 19.92 -9.33 -15.99
CA ILE A 58 20.73 -8.44 -15.14
C ILE A 58 19.93 -7.21 -14.72
N PHE A 59 19.23 -6.59 -15.68
CA PHE A 59 18.38 -5.41 -15.41
C PHE A 59 17.27 -5.73 -14.42
N ASN A 60 16.60 -6.88 -14.54
CA ASN A 60 15.60 -7.31 -13.58
C ASN A 60 16.17 -7.50 -12.17
N TYR A 61 17.38 -8.06 -12.03
CA TYR A 61 18.05 -8.17 -10.74
C TYR A 61 18.39 -6.81 -10.13
N PHE A 62 18.87 -5.87 -10.95
CA PHE A 62 19.12 -4.50 -10.50
C PHE A 62 17.84 -3.84 -9.96
N ILE A 63 16.71 -3.94 -10.69
CA ILE A 63 15.42 -3.41 -10.21
C ILE A 63 14.98 -4.10 -8.92
N LEU A 64 15.11 -5.42 -8.81
CA LEU A 64 14.71 -6.15 -7.59
C LEU A 64 15.55 -5.75 -6.37
N ILE A 65 16.86 -5.52 -6.56
CA ILE A 65 17.74 -5.00 -5.50
C ILE A 65 17.29 -3.60 -5.09
N LEU A 66 17.03 -2.70 -6.06
CA LEU A 66 16.51 -1.36 -5.77
C LEU A 66 15.20 -1.43 -4.98
N CYS A 67 14.27 -2.28 -5.40
CA CYS A 67 13.01 -2.48 -4.68
C CYS A 67 13.19 -3.01 -3.27
N SER A 68 14.22 -3.83 -3.03
CA SER A 68 14.51 -4.40 -1.72
C SER A 68 15.18 -3.40 -0.78
N VAL A 69 16.04 -2.53 -1.32
CA VAL A 69 16.62 -1.41 -0.56
C VAL A 69 15.53 -0.41 -0.15
N THR A 70 14.57 -0.12 -1.04
CA THR A 70 13.48 0.80 -0.73
C THR A 70 12.39 0.16 0.13
N ASN A 71 12.14 -1.13 -0.02
CA ASN A 71 11.17 -1.88 0.76
C ASN A 71 11.72 -3.25 1.15
N PRO A 72 12.13 -3.44 2.41
CA PRO A 72 12.75 -4.69 2.87
C PRO A 72 11.89 -5.93 2.67
N VAL A 73 10.56 -5.81 2.61
CA VAL A 73 9.68 -6.97 2.33
C VAL A 73 9.94 -7.53 0.92
N SER A 74 10.43 -6.70 -0.01
CA SER A 74 10.77 -7.14 -1.37
C SER A 74 11.96 -8.10 -1.41
N TYR A 75 12.77 -8.19 -0.34
CA TYR A 75 13.82 -9.20 -0.23
C TYR A 75 13.28 -10.63 -0.36
N ILE A 76 12.02 -10.88 0.06
CA ILE A 76 11.36 -12.17 -0.15
C ILE A 76 11.18 -12.45 -1.63
N ILE A 77 10.74 -11.45 -2.41
CA ILE A 77 10.55 -11.60 -3.85
C ILE A 77 11.89 -11.82 -4.55
N LEU A 78 12.91 -11.04 -4.18
CA LEU A 78 14.27 -11.23 -4.70
C LEU A 78 14.77 -12.65 -4.41
N ALA A 79 14.62 -13.14 -3.18
CA ALA A 79 15.00 -14.50 -2.79
C ALA A 79 14.27 -15.57 -3.61
N ILE A 80 12.94 -15.43 -3.79
CA ILE A 80 12.14 -16.35 -4.61
C ILE A 80 12.63 -16.39 -6.06
N VAL A 81 12.90 -15.22 -6.66
CA VAL A 81 13.40 -15.12 -8.04
C VAL A 81 14.79 -15.78 -8.18
N LEU A 82 15.70 -15.47 -7.25
CA LEU A 82 17.06 -16.01 -7.23
C LEU A 82 17.07 -17.54 -7.03
N LEU A 83 16.25 -18.06 -6.10
CA LEU A 83 16.08 -19.49 -5.88
C LEU A 83 15.47 -20.20 -7.10
N PHE A 84 14.47 -19.60 -7.74
CA PHE A 84 13.87 -20.18 -8.94
C PHE A 84 14.89 -20.26 -10.08
N ASP A 85 15.67 -19.19 -10.30
CA ASP A 85 16.73 -19.19 -11.30
C ASP A 85 17.83 -20.20 -10.96
N PHE A 86 18.21 -20.31 -9.68
CA PHE A 86 19.11 -21.34 -9.18
C PHE A 86 18.66 -22.73 -9.61
N PHE A 87 17.44 -23.12 -9.20
CA PHE A 87 16.94 -24.47 -9.46
C PHE A 87 16.77 -24.74 -10.95
N LYS A 88 16.29 -23.76 -11.72
CA LYS A 88 16.13 -23.89 -13.18
C LYS A 88 17.46 -24.20 -13.88
N ASN A 89 18.57 -23.60 -13.45
CA ASN A 89 19.88 -23.76 -14.07
C ASN A 89 20.61 -25.02 -13.57
N VAL A 90 20.54 -25.31 -12.27
CA VAL A 90 21.16 -26.49 -11.66
C VAL A 90 20.57 -27.78 -12.21
N PHE A 91 19.24 -27.88 -12.35
CA PHE A 91 18.60 -29.10 -12.84
C PHE A 91 18.75 -29.33 -14.35
N LYS A 92 19.00 -28.29 -15.16
CA LYS A 92 19.03 -28.43 -16.62
C LYS A 92 20.39 -28.83 -17.18
N LYS A 93 21.51 -28.31 -16.67
CA LYS A 93 22.86 -28.59 -17.21
C LYS A 93 23.97 -28.39 -16.17
N PRO A 94 24.27 -29.38 -15.30
CA PRO A 94 25.29 -29.27 -14.26
C PRO A 94 26.75 -29.24 -14.78
N LYS A 95 26.99 -29.32 -16.10
CA LYS A 95 28.32 -29.58 -16.67
C LYS A 95 29.26 -28.37 -16.74
N ASN A 96 28.83 -27.16 -16.40
CA ASN A 96 29.69 -25.97 -16.43
C ASN A 96 29.75 -25.31 -15.05
N ILE A 97 30.94 -25.16 -14.49
CA ILE A 97 31.14 -24.61 -13.13
C ILE A 97 30.62 -23.16 -13.01
N LYS A 98 30.60 -22.41 -14.12
CA LYS A 98 29.96 -21.08 -14.20
C LYS A 98 28.45 -21.14 -13.96
N ASN A 99 27.80 -22.26 -14.31
CA ASN A 99 26.39 -22.52 -14.04
C ASN A 99 26.12 -22.96 -12.60
N ILE A 100 27.15 -23.15 -11.76
CA ILE A 100 27.03 -23.53 -10.33
C ILE A 100 27.34 -22.32 -9.44
N ILE A 101 28.35 -21.52 -9.80
CA ILE A 101 28.78 -20.33 -9.03
C ILE A 101 27.68 -19.26 -8.97
N ALA A 102 27.07 -18.91 -10.12
CA ALA A 102 26.01 -17.90 -10.15
C ALA A 102 24.80 -18.29 -9.27
N PRO A 103 24.31 -19.55 -9.30
CA PRO A 103 23.32 -20.01 -8.34
C PRO A 103 23.79 -19.91 -6.87
N ILE A 104 25.00 -20.36 -6.52
CA ILE A 104 25.48 -20.29 -5.13
C ILE A 104 25.50 -18.85 -4.62
N LEU A 105 25.98 -17.90 -5.45
CA LEU A 105 25.95 -16.47 -5.13
C LEU A 105 24.52 -15.96 -4.98
N ALA A 106 23.60 -16.37 -5.86
CA ALA A 106 22.19 -16.02 -5.76
C ALA A 106 21.56 -16.56 -4.46
N GLY A 107 21.89 -17.78 -4.04
CA GLY A 107 21.47 -18.38 -2.77
C GLY A 107 22.05 -17.65 -1.57
N ALA A 108 23.34 -17.30 -1.59
CA ALA A 108 23.99 -16.53 -0.53
C ALA A 108 23.37 -15.12 -0.40
N ILE A 109 23.16 -14.42 -1.52
CA ILE A 109 22.48 -13.12 -1.54
C ILE A 109 21.05 -13.24 -0.99
N SER A 110 20.33 -14.32 -1.33
CA SER A 110 18.99 -14.59 -0.80
C SER A 110 19.00 -14.79 0.72
N LEU A 111 19.97 -15.54 1.25
CA LEU A 111 20.12 -15.74 2.70
C LEU A 111 20.47 -14.44 3.42
N VAL A 112 21.38 -13.63 2.88
CA VAL A 112 21.71 -12.31 3.43
C VAL A 112 20.49 -11.40 3.41
N SER A 113 19.73 -11.40 2.31
CA SER A 113 18.49 -10.64 2.14
C SER A 113 17.44 -11.02 3.19
N LEU A 114 17.24 -12.32 3.42
CA LEU A 114 16.34 -12.83 4.47
C LEU A 114 16.85 -12.48 5.87
N GLY A 115 18.16 -12.54 6.10
CA GLY A 115 18.79 -12.14 7.36
C GLY A 115 18.60 -10.64 7.65
N MET A 116 18.75 -9.78 6.64
CA MET A 116 18.48 -8.34 6.75
C MET A 116 17.01 -8.08 7.07
N MET A 117 16.09 -8.75 6.38
CA MET A 117 14.65 -8.63 6.68
C MET A 117 14.34 -9.09 8.11
N ALA A 118 14.91 -10.22 8.55
CA ALA A 118 14.72 -10.73 9.90
C ALA A 118 15.25 -9.73 10.95
N ALA A 119 16.42 -9.12 10.72
CA ALA A 119 17.00 -8.13 11.61
C ALA A 119 16.09 -6.89 11.76
N ILE A 120 15.59 -6.35 10.64
CA ILE A 120 14.67 -5.20 10.62
C ILE A 120 13.33 -5.55 11.30
N THR A 121 12.81 -6.74 11.01
CA THR A 121 11.53 -7.17 11.59
C THR A 121 11.67 -7.41 13.09
N VAL A 122 12.79 -7.95 13.56
CA VAL A 122 13.07 -8.13 15.00
C VAL A 122 13.18 -6.78 15.70
N SER A 123 13.84 -5.78 15.11
CA SER A 123 13.88 -4.44 15.72
C SER A 123 12.50 -3.80 15.83
N ASP A 124 11.63 -3.96 14.82
CA ASP A 124 10.25 -3.45 14.85
C ASP A 124 9.36 -4.26 15.80
N LEU A 125 9.54 -5.59 15.88
CA LEU A 125 8.81 -6.47 16.80
C LEU A 125 9.20 -6.25 18.27
N ILE A 126 10.39 -5.68 18.54
CA ILE A 126 10.83 -5.28 19.87
C ILE A 126 10.17 -3.97 20.33
N GLN A 127 9.35 -3.30 19.50
CA GLN A 127 8.37 -2.32 20.00
C GLN A 127 7.39 -3.04 20.94
N LYS A 128 7.72 -3.02 22.23
CA LYS A 128 7.21 -3.90 23.29
C LYS A 128 5.71 -3.77 23.59
N ASP A 129 5.06 -2.73 23.07
CA ASP A 129 3.69 -2.37 23.49
C ASP A 129 2.68 -2.29 22.33
N ALA A 130 3.00 -2.85 21.16
CA ALA A 130 2.04 -2.93 20.06
C ALA A 130 0.98 -4.02 20.34
N GLU A 131 -0.03 -3.67 21.14
CA GLU A 131 -1.18 -4.51 21.42
C GLU A 131 -1.95 -4.88 20.15
N PHE A 132 -2.38 -6.15 20.08
CA PHE A 132 -3.10 -6.73 18.96
C PHE A 132 -4.57 -6.95 19.34
N ASP A 133 -5.49 -6.32 18.61
CA ASP A 133 -6.92 -6.51 18.83
C ASP A 133 -7.47 -7.60 17.91
N THR A 134 -7.71 -8.78 18.49
CA THR A 134 -8.28 -9.94 17.80
C THR A 134 -9.69 -9.68 17.27
N THR A 135 -10.45 -8.76 17.88
CA THR A 135 -11.83 -8.47 17.48
C THR A 135 -11.91 -7.76 16.13
N LYS A 136 -10.81 -7.10 15.71
CA LYS A 136 -10.73 -6.34 14.45
C LYS A 136 -10.08 -7.10 13.30
N ILE A 137 -9.80 -8.39 13.48
CA ILE A 137 -9.12 -9.20 12.46
C ILE A 137 -9.95 -9.32 11.18
N ILE A 138 -11.27 -9.43 11.29
CA ILE A 138 -12.18 -9.50 10.13
C ILE A 138 -12.11 -8.20 9.34
N GLU A 139 -12.22 -7.06 10.03
CA GLU A 139 -12.08 -5.73 9.44
C GLU A 139 -10.71 -5.57 8.75
N PHE A 140 -9.63 -6.05 9.35
CA PHE A 140 -8.29 -6.00 8.78
C PHE A 140 -8.19 -6.73 7.43
N PHE A 141 -8.67 -7.97 7.36
CA PHE A 141 -8.64 -8.75 6.11
C PHE A 141 -9.60 -8.18 5.07
N PHE A 142 -10.78 -7.71 5.51
CA PHE A 142 -11.74 -7.06 4.63
C PHE A 142 -11.15 -5.80 3.99
N ARG A 143 -10.47 -4.96 4.79
CA ARG A 143 -9.74 -3.79 4.28
C ARG A 143 -8.64 -4.20 3.31
N SER A 144 -7.89 -5.24 3.62
CA SER A 144 -6.80 -5.72 2.78
C SER A 144 -7.28 -6.17 1.39
N TRP A 145 -8.43 -6.85 1.30
CA TRP A 145 -8.80 -7.59 0.09
C TRP A 145 -9.95 -6.99 -0.70
N ILE A 146 -10.86 -6.28 -0.03
CA ILE A 146 -12.15 -5.85 -0.62
C ILE A 146 -12.23 -4.33 -0.75
N TYR A 147 -11.53 -3.59 0.13
CA TYR A 147 -11.61 -2.13 0.21
C TYR A 147 -11.56 -1.38 -1.12
N PRO A 148 -10.68 -1.73 -2.10
CA PRO A 148 -10.64 -1.03 -3.39
C PRO A 148 -11.99 -0.96 -4.12
N PHE A 149 -12.88 -1.92 -3.88
CA PHE A 149 -14.18 -2.01 -4.56
C PHE A 149 -15.35 -1.44 -3.74
N VAL A 150 -15.17 -1.25 -2.44
CA VAL A 150 -16.25 -0.91 -1.51
C VAL A 150 -15.97 0.35 -0.71
N TRP A 151 -14.85 1.04 -0.96
CA TRP A 151 -14.45 2.23 -0.21
C TRP A 151 -15.56 3.30 -0.06
N PRO A 152 -16.42 3.60 -1.05
CA PRO A 152 -17.46 4.64 -0.88
C PRO A 152 -18.55 4.20 0.11
N PHE A 153 -18.71 2.89 0.28
CA PHE A 153 -19.75 2.30 1.11
C PHE A 153 -19.16 1.62 2.36
N TYR A 154 -17.88 1.86 2.65
CA TYR A 154 -17.14 1.17 3.70
C TYR A 154 -17.84 1.28 5.07
N SER A 155 -18.34 2.47 5.40
CA SER A 155 -19.06 2.75 6.65
C SER A 155 -20.39 2.03 6.81
N TYR A 156 -20.93 1.43 5.74
CA TYR A 156 -22.15 0.63 5.80
C TYR A 156 -21.88 -0.87 6.08
N PHE A 157 -20.61 -1.27 6.19
CA PHE A 157 -20.22 -2.64 6.50
C PHE A 157 -20.22 -2.92 8.00
N ASN A 158 -20.30 -4.21 8.31
CA ASN A 158 -20.08 -4.80 9.63
C ASN A 158 -19.40 -6.16 9.41
N ASP A 159 -19.01 -6.84 10.49
CA ASP A 159 -18.30 -8.13 10.40
C ASP A 159 -19.06 -9.16 9.55
N PHE A 160 -20.39 -9.22 9.69
CA PHE A 160 -21.21 -10.16 8.94
C PHE A 160 -21.16 -9.89 7.42
N LYS A 161 -21.40 -8.64 7.00
CA LYS A 161 -21.31 -8.26 5.58
C LYS A 161 -19.89 -8.44 5.05
N ALA A 162 -18.88 -8.12 5.86
CA ALA A 162 -17.48 -8.27 5.51
C ALA A 162 -17.10 -9.73 5.26
N ILE A 163 -17.52 -10.65 6.15
CA ILE A 163 -17.32 -12.10 5.99
C ILE A 163 -17.97 -12.58 4.69
N ILE A 164 -19.22 -12.22 4.43
CA ILE A 164 -19.92 -12.63 3.19
C ILE A 164 -19.16 -12.15 1.95
N SER A 165 -18.74 -10.88 1.93
CA SER A 165 -17.98 -10.32 0.81
C SER A 165 -16.62 -10.98 0.64
N MET A 166 -15.91 -11.30 1.72
CA MET A 166 -14.63 -12.02 1.67
C MET A 166 -14.81 -13.45 1.15
N ILE A 167 -15.82 -14.18 1.62
CA ILE A 167 -16.14 -15.52 1.12
C ILE A 167 -16.44 -15.45 -0.38
N ALA A 168 -17.30 -14.52 -0.80
CA ALA A 168 -17.62 -14.33 -2.21
C ALA A 168 -16.37 -14.04 -3.05
N PHE A 169 -15.48 -13.16 -2.56
CA PHE A 169 -14.21 -12.86 -3.20
C PHE A 169 -13.31 -14.10 -3.32
N ILE A 170 -13.11 -14.86 -2.23
CA ILE A 170 -12.31 -16.09 -2.24
C ILE A 170 -12.90 -17.11 -3.23
N THR A 171 -14.23 -17.31 -3.24
CA THR A 171 -14.89 -18.23 -4.16
C THR A 171 -14.69 -17.82 -5.62
N ILE A 172 -14.87 -16.53 -5.93
CA ILE A 172 -14.57 -15.98 -7.27
C ILE A 172 -13.11 -16.25 -7.62
N CYS A 173 -12.21 -15.99 -6.66
CA CYS A 173 -10.79 -16.16 -6.87
C CYS A 173 -10.42 -17.59 -7.25
N ILE A 174 -10.91 -18.56 -6.47
CA ILE A 174 -10.71 -20.00 -6.68
C ILE A 174 -11.32 -20.44 -8.02
N TYR A 175 -12.56 -20.04 -8.30
CA TYR A 175 -13.24 -20.36 -9.56
C TYR A 175 -12.40 -19.92 -10.77
N PHE A 176 -11.90 -18.69 -10.77
CA PHE A 176 -11.09 -18.18 -11.89
C PHE A 176 -9.73 -18.87 -12.01
N VAL A 177 -9.11 -19.37 -10.93
CA VAL A 177 -7.91 -20.23 -11.06
C VAL A 177 -8.23 -21.46 -11.90
N PHE A 178 -9.35 -22.12 -11.63
CA PHE A 178 -9.72 -23.36 -12.30
C PHE A 178 -10.15 -23.15 -13.75
N VAL A 179 -10.93 -22.10 -14.04
CA VAL A 179 -11.47 -21.88 -15.39
C VAL A 179 -10.52 -21.09 -16.30
N ALA A 180 -9.57 -20.34 -15.75
CA ALA A 180 -8.59 -19.61 -16.56
C ALA A 180 -7.68 -20.56 -17.36
N GLY A 181 -7.30 -20.12 -18.57
CA GLY A 181 -6.28 -20.79 -19.38
C GLY A 181 -4.93 -20.88 -18.66
N LYS A 182 -4.08 -21.83 -19.06
CA LYS A 182 -2.83 -22.22 -18.37
C LYS A 182 -1.94 -21.04 -17.94
N ALA A 183 -1.77 -20.04 -18.81
CA ALA A 183 -0.96 -18.85 -18.52
C ALA A 183 -1.60 -17.97 -17.42
N ASN A 184 -2.89 -17.65 -17.57
CA ASN A 184 -3.63 -16.82 -16.62
C ASN A 184 -3.82 -17.54 -15.27
N ARG A 185 -4.02 -18.86 -15.27
CA ARG A 185 -4.13 -19.68 -14.05
C ARG A 185 -2.89 -19.54 -13.16
N LYS A 186 -1.70 -19.70 -13.74
CA LYS A 186 -0.45 -19.57 -12.99
C LYS A 186 -0.26 -18.15 -12.47
N LEU A 187 -0.55 -17.15 -13.30
CA LEU A 187 -0.47 -15.75 -12.89
C LEU A 187 -1.39 -15.46 -11.69
N LEU A 188 -2.67 -15.83 -11.79
CA LEU A 188 -3.65 -15.69 -10.71
C LEU A 188 -3.19 -16.38 -9.43
N PHE A 189 -2.75 -17.64 -9.54
CA PHE A 189 -2.26 -18.40 -8.40
C PHE A 189 -1.10 -17.70 -7.67
N VAL A 190 -0.10 -17.24 -8.41
CA VAL A 190 1.04 -16.50 -7.84
C VAL A 190 0.57 -15.19 -7.22
N SER A 191 -0.31 -14.43 -7.90
CA SER A 191 -0.86 -13.18 -7.36
C SER A 191 -1.58 -13.37 -6.03
N TYR A 192 -2.37 -14.43 -5.86
CA TYR A 192 -3.04 -14.70 -4.57
C TYR A 192 -2.08 -15.06 -3.46
N LEU A 193 -1.11 -15.93 -3.76
CA LEU A 193 -0.11 -16.28 -2.75
C LEU A 193 0.67 -15.05 -2.31
N THR A 194 0.98 -14.15 -3.24
CA THR A 194 1.59 -12.85 -2.90
C THR A 194 0.66 -11.99 -2.06
N LEU A 195 -0.63 -11.86 -2.41
CA LEU A 195 -1.61 -11.09 -1.63
C LEU A 195 -1.75 -11.63 -0.20
N ILE A 196 -1.91 -12.94 -0.04
CA ILE A 196 -2.04 -13.60 1.27
C ILE A 196 -0.75 -13.40 2.07
N GLY A 197 0.40 -13.71 1.47
CA GLY A 197 1.71 -13.58 2.13
C GLY A 197 1.97 -12.15 2.59
N TYR A 198 1.70 -11.17 1.72
CA TYR A 198 1.88 -9.76 2.08
C TYR A 198 0.90 -9.30 3.16
N THR A 199 -0.35 -9.74 3.11
CA THR A 199 -1.36 -9.45 4.15
C THR A 199 -0.90 -9.97 5.51
N LEU A 200 -0.37 -11.20 5.56
CA LEU A 200 0.17 -11.79 6.80
C LEU A 200 1.39 -11.03 7.30
N ILE A 201 2.30 -10.63 6.40
CA ILE A 201 3.47 -9.82 6.77
C ILE A 201 3.01 -8.49 7.38
N THR A 202 2.05 -7.79 6.77
CA THR A 202 1.50 -6.54 7.32
C THR A 202 0.84 -6.75 8.68
N LEU A 203 0.08 -7.83 8.86
CA LEU A 203 -0.56 -8.15 10.14
C LEU A 203 0.48 -8.37 11.26
N LEU A 204 1.57 -9.07 10.93
CA LEU A 204 2.62 -9.41 11.88
C LEU A 204 3.57 -8.24 12.17
N SER A 205 3.92 -7.44 11.17
CA SER A 205 4.84 -6.30 11.31
C SER A 205 4.17 -5.04 11.82
N ARG A 206 2.85 -4.91 11.66
CA ARG A 206 2.08 -3.73 12.08
C ARG A 206 0.86 -4.11 12.92
N LYS A 207 1.10 -4.81 14.03
CA LYS A 207 0.05 -5.31 14.94
C LYS A 207 -0.90 -4.22 15.44
N SER A 208 -0.36 -3.03 15.73
CA SER A 208 -1.13 -1.87 16.22
C SER A 208 -2.19 -1.38 15.23
N LEU A 209 -2.10 -1.72 13.94
CA LEU A 209 -3.14 -1.35 12.97
C LEU A 209 -4.51 -1.87 13.38
N THR A 210 -4.59 -3.05 14.00
CA THR A 210 -5.86 -3.64 14.44
C THR A 210 -6.58 -2.78 15.47
N LYS A 211 -5.86 -2.13 16.41
CA LYS A 211 -6.46 -1.22 17.40
C LYS A 211 -7.06 0.05 16.79
N VAL A 212 -6.46 0.51 15.70
CA VAL A 212 -6.88 1.73 15.02
C VAL A 212 -8.13 1.50 14.16
N LEU A 213 -8.52 0.25 13.95
CA LEU A 213 -9.73 -0.10 13.20
C LEU A 213 -10.98 0.14 14.06
N LEU A 214 -11.79 1.12 13.64
CA LEU A 214 -12.96 1.60 14.38
C LEU A 214 -14.28 0.94 13.94
N GLY A 215 -14.30 -0.37 13.67
CA GLY A 215 -15.54 -1.08 13.36
C GLY A 215 -16.23 -0.54 12.12
N TYR A 216 -15.48 -0.36 11.03
CA TYR A 216 -15.94 0.15 9.74
C TYR A 216 -16.32 1.64 9.68
N LEU A 217 -16.31 2.37 10.81
CA LEU A 217 -16.76 3.77 10.85
C LEU A 217 -15.89 4.74 10.02
N ARG A 218 -14.58 4.50 9.93
CA ARG A 218 -13.62 5.39 9.23
C ARG A 218 -12.69 4.59 8.34
N SER A 219 -12.32 5.14 7.19
CA SER A 219 -11.36 4.53 6.24
C SER A 219 -9.91 4.56 6.71
N TRP A 220 -9.54 5.52 7.56
CA TRP A 220 -8.19 5.62 8.09
C TRP A 220 -7.85 4.38 8.97
N PRO A 221 -6.65 3.78 8.88
CA PRO A 221 -5.51 4.14 8.03
C PRO A 221 -5.35 3.21 6.81
N ASP A 222 -6.21 3.36 5.79
CA ASP A 222 -6.19 2.60 4.53
C ASP A 222 -4.85 2.62 3.78
N ARG A 223 -4.05 3.68 3.95
CA ARG A 223 -2.71 3.85 3.38
C ARG A 223 -1.74 2.68 3.66
N TYR A 224 -1.91 1.94 4.76
CA TYR A 224 -1.06 0.78 5.07
C TYR A 224 -1.42 -0.48 4.27
N PHE A 225 -2.58 -0.48 3.61
CA PHE A 225 -3.05 -1.55 2.74
C PHE A 225 -2.79 -1.25 1.26
N TYR A 226 -1.97 -0.23 0.95
CA TYR A 226 -1.73 0.24 -0.42
C TYR A 226 -1.25 -0.87 -1.36
N VAL A 227 -0.32 -1.72 -0.93
CA VAL A 227 0.17 -2.84 -1.74
C VAL A 227 -0.92 -3.87 -1.98
N GLN A 228 -1.67 -4.24 -0.93
CA GLN A 228 -2.77 -5.18 -1.03
C GLN A 228 -3.83 -4.65 -2.00
N ASN A 229 -4.16 -3.36 -1.91
CA ASN A 229 -5.09 -2.68 -2.79
C ASN A 229 -4.64 -2.77 -4.26
N ILE A 230 -3.38 -2.45 -4.57
CA ILE A 230 -2.85 -2.59 -5.93
C ILE A 230 -2.87 -4.05 -6.39
N LEU A 231 -2.47 -4.99 -5.54
CA LEU A 231 -2.45 -6.42 -5.87
C LEU A 231 -3.86 -6.95 -6.16
N VAL A 232 -4.87 -6.53 -5.39
CA VAL A 232 -6.28 -6.86 -5.60
C VAL A 232 -6.76 -6.31 -6.95
N VAL A 233 -6.42 -5.06 -7.28
CA VAL A 233 -6.73 -4.47 -8.59
C VAL A 233 -6.04 -5.24 -9.72
N PHE A 234 -4.78 -5.65 -9.53
CA PHE A 234 -4.05 -6.48 -10.50
C PHE A 234 -4.69 -7.85 -10.71
N ILE A 235 -5.10 -8.51 -9.63
CA ILE A 235 -5.84 -9.77 -9.65
C ILE A 235 -7.14 -9.61 -10.45
N PHE A 236 -7.90 -8.55 -10.16
CA PHE A 236 -9.14 -8.25 -10.88
C PHE A 236 -8.90 -8.03 -12.38
N CYS A 237 -7.87 -7.26 -12.75
CA CYS A 237 -7.49 -7.08 -14.16
C CYS A 237 -7.12 -8.41 -14.83
N THR A 238 -6.47 -9.31 -14.09
CA THR A 238 -6.13 -10.65 -14.56
C THR A 238 -7.39 -11.50 -14.76
N PHE A 239 -8.42 -11.37 -13.93
CA PHE A 239 -9.73 -11.99 -14.17
C PHE A 239 -10.36 -11.52 -15.46
N VAL A 240 -10.41 -10.21 -15.68
CA VAL A 240 -10.95 -9.64 -16.91
C VAL A 240 -10.22 -10.20 -18.13
N SER A 241 -8.89 -10.31 -18.04
CA SER A 241 -8.08 -10.94 -19.09
C SER A 241 -8.37 -12.44 -19.24
N ALA A 242 -8.62 -13.16 -18.15
CA ALA A 242 -8.91 -14.59 -18.15
C ALA A 242 -10.27 -14.91 -18.78
N VAL A 243 -11.31 -14.10 -18.50
CA VAL A 243 -12.64 -14.19 -19.14
C VAL A 243 -12.50 -14.14 -20.67
N GLY A 244 -11.67 -13.24 -21.19
CA GLY A 244 -11.41 -13.12 -22.63
C GLY A 244 -10.87 -14.40 -23.27
N SER A 245 -10.16 -15.22 -22.50
CA SER A 245 -9.53 -16.47 -22.93
C SER A 245 -10.39 -17.73 -22.71
N MET A 246 -11.61 -17.61 -22.18
CA MET A 246 -12.49 -18.77 -21.97
C MET A 246 -13.03 -19.33 -23.30
N ASN A 247 -13.21 -20.67 -23.34
CA ASN A 247 -13.73 -21.42 -24.48
C ASN A 247 -15.26 -21.43 -24.53
N ASP A 248 -15.93 -21.39 -23.38
CA ASP A 248 -17.40 -21.35 -23.30
C ASP A 248 -17.91 -19.96 -23.70
N GLY A 249 -18.54 -19.87 -24.88
CA GLY A 249 -19.04 -18.61 -25.44
C GLY A 249 -20.15 -17.96 -24.61
N VAL A 250 -20.99 -18.73 -23.94
CA VAL A 250 -22.14 -18.21 -23.16
C VAL A 250 -21.65 -17.62 -21.85
N ILE A 251 -20.84 -18.37 -21.09
CA ILE A 251 -20.25 -17.89 -19.83
C ILE A 251 -19.34 -16.69 -20.10
N LYS A 252 -18.55 -16.75 -21.17
CA LYS A 252 -17.68 -15.64 -21.61
C LYS A 252 -18.46 -14.36 -21.90
N ASN A 253 -19.58 -14.45 -22.61
CA ASN A 253 -20.39 -13.26 -22.92
C ASN A 253 -21.03 -12.67 -21.67
N ARG A 254 -21.60 -13.51 -20.78
CA ARG A 254 -22.16 -13.05 -19.49
C ARG A 254 -21.11 -12.36 -18.61
N LEU A 255 -19.93 -12.97 -18.48
CA LEU A 255 -18.84 -12.40 -17.69
C LEU A 255 -18.26 -11.14 -18.32
N LYS A 256 -18.16 -11.06 -19.65
CA LYS A 256 -17.76 -9.82 -20.34
C LYS A 256 -18.75 -8.70 -20.05
N THR A 257 -20.05 -8.96 -20.15
CA THR A 257 -21.09 -7.97 -19.85
C THR A 257 -20.99 -7.51 -18.40
N LEU A 258 -20.84 -8.43 -17.45
CA LEU A 258 -20.66 -8.10 -16.04
C LEU A 258 -19.41 -7.23 -15.80
N VAL A 259 -18.27 -7.60 -16.38
CA VAL A 259 -17.03 -6.83 -16.27
C VAL A 259 -17.18 -5.45 -16.89
N SER A 260 -17.77 -5.35 -18.08
CA SER A 260 -18.04 -4.07 -18.74
C SER A 260 -18.96 -3.20 -17.90
N PHE A 261 -20.01 -3.78 -17.32
CA PHE A 261 -20.91 -3.09 -16.41
C PHE A 261 -20.18 -2.59 -15.15
N LEU A 262 -19.38 -3.44 -14.51
CA LEU A 262 -18.59 -3.04 -13.33
C LEU A 262 -17.60 -1.92 -13.67
N LEU A 263 -16.94 -1.97 -14.83
CA LEU A 263 -16.04 -0.90 -15.27
C LEU A 263 -16.79 0.41 -15.52
N ILE A 264 -17.93 0.35 -16.23
CA ILE A 264 -18.77 1.52 -16.47
C ILE A 264 -19.28 2.07 -15.13
N TYR A 265 -19.75 1.21 -14.24
CA TYR A 265 -20.19 1.59 -12.91
C TYR A 265 -19.07 2.22 -12.08
N SER A 266 -17.85 1.66 -12.11
CA SER A 266 -16.68 2.28 -11.47
C SER A 266 -16.35 3.64 -12.07
N VAL A 267 -16.36 3.79 -13.40
CA VAL A 267 -16.14 5.09 -14.06
C VAL A 267 -17.23 6.08 -13.68
N ILE A 268 -18.50 5.67 -13.69
CA ILE A 268 -19.64 6.51 -13.30
C ILE A 268 -19.54 6.90 -11.83
N LEU A 269 -19.26 5.96 -10.92
CA LEU A 269 -19.01 6.26 -9.52
C LEU A 269 -17.90 7.28 -9.38
N LEU A 270 -16.79 7.10 -10.10
CA LEU A 270 -15.67 8.03 -10.05
C LEU A 270 -16.02 9.40 -10.65
N SER A 271 -16.83 9.46 -11.70
CA SER A 271 -17.25 10.72 -12.33
C SER A 271 -18.30 11.48 -11.51
N ILE A 272 -19.28 10.79 -10.93
CA ILE A 272 -20.30 11.38 -10.07
C ILE A 272 -19.68 11.85 -8.75
N ASN A 273 -18.74 11.06 -8.23
CA ASN A 273 -17.99 11.39 -7.03
C ASN A 273 -16.62 11.99 -7.35
N ALA A 274 -16.45 12.74 -8.45
CA ALA A 274 -15.18 13.44 -8.71
C ALA A 274 -14.85 14.38 -7.54
N ASN A 275 -15.87 15.01 -6.94
CA ASN A 275 -15.76 15.81 -5.72
C ASN A 275 -15.47 14.97 -4.45
N ILE A 276 -15.63 13.64 -4.46
CA ILE A 276 -15.21 12.74 -3.37
C ILE A 276 -13.90 12.03 -3.73
N ILE A 277 -13.41 12.07 -4.97
CA ILE A 277 -12.03 11.68 -5.28
C ILE A 277 -11.08 12.83 -4.93
N PHE A 278 -11.59 14.05 -5.10
CA PHE A 278 -10.88 15.30 -4.90
C PHE A 278 -11.68 16.23 -3.96
N GLU A 279 -12.16 15.73 -2.81
CA GLU A 279 -12.90 16.57 -1.84
C GLU A 279 -11.95 17.64 -1.27
N PHE A 280 -11.86 18.77 -1.98
CA PHE A 280 -11.01 19.92 -1.65
C PHE A 280 -11.60 20.78 -0.52
N THR A 281 -12.80 20.46 -0.03
CA THR A 281 -13.66 21.49 0.58
C THR A 281 -13.77 21.46 2.09
N GLU A 282 -13.27 20.46 2.83
CA GLU A 282 -13.18 20.58 4.30
C GLU A 282 -12.25 19.51 4.91
N ASN A 283 -11.22 19.96 5.64
CA ASN A 283 -10.31 19.09 6.41
C ASN A 283 -11.10 18.38 7.52
N LYS A 284 -11.57 17.14 7.26
CA LYS A 284 -12.26 16.30 8.27
C LYS A 284 -11.34 15.79 9.40
N LEU A 285 -10.06 16.18 9.41
CA LEU A 285 -9.22 16.11 10.61
C LEU A 285 -9.54 17.32 11.49
N VAL A 286 -10.58 17.16 12.29
CA VAL A 286 -11.04 18.14 13.30
C VAL A 286 -9.98 18.47 14.36
N GLU A 287 -8.82 17.79 14.40
CA GLU A 287 -7.88 17.92 15.52
C GLU A 287 -6.64 18.79 15.30
N THR A 288 -6.38 19.30 14.10
CA THR A 288 -5.51 20.49 13.96
C THR A 288 -5.88 21.23 12.67
N SER A 289 -6.78 22.21 12.76
CA SER A 289 -6.83 23.33 11.82
C SER A 289 -5.48 24.08 11.77
N ARG A 290 -4.63 23.86 12.78
CA ARG A 290 -3.31 24.44 12.94
C ARG A 290 -2.32 23.90 11.92
N THR A 291 -1.79 24.81 11.14
CA THR A 291 -0.63 24.63 10.26
C THR A 291 0.66 24.47 11.09
N LEU A 292 1.74 24.05 10.45
CA LEU A 292 3.07 24.06 11.08
C LEU A 292 3.45 25.47 11.55
N GLU A 293 3.06 26.47 10.77
CA GLU A 293 3.25 27.88 11.09
C GLU A 293 2.52 28.27 12.38
N ASP A 294 1.25 27.88 12.54
CA ASP A 294 0.49 28.10 13.78
C ASP A 294 1.14 27.45 15.01
N GLU A 295 1.72 26.26 14.85
CA GLU A 295 2.43 25.55 15.93
C GLU A 295 3.81 26.17 16.24
N ILE A 296 4.48 26.77 15.24
CA ILE A 296 5.72 27.55 15.43
C ILE A 296 5.43 28.82 16.23
N TYR A 297 4.38 29.56 15.86
CA TYR A 297 3.94 30.73 16.63
C TYR A 297 3.56 30.33 18.05
N ARG A 298 2.75 29.29 18.21
CA ARG A 298 2.36 28.82 19.53
C ARG A 298 3.56 28.45 20.39
N ALA A 299 4.51 27.68 19.83
CA ALA A 299 5.74 27.31 20.55
C ALA A 299 6.56 28.55 20.96
N TYR A 300 6.69 29.54 20.08
CA TYR A 300 7.38 30.79 20.37
C TYR A 300 6.77 31.54 21.56
N TYR A 301 5.45 31.72 21.54
CA TYR A 301 4.75 32.50 22.57
C TYR A 301 4.55 31.73 23.89
N GLU A 302 4.28 30.41 23.84
CA GLU A 302 4.08 29.59 25.04
C GLU A 302 5.40 29.33 25.80
N GLN A 303 6.53 29.22 25.09
CA GLN A 303 7.81 28.83 25.69
C GLN A 303 8.74 30.02 25.97
N GLY A 304 8.40 31.22 25.47
CA GLY A 304 9.23 32.41 25.64
C GLY A 304 10.60 32.26 25.00
N GLU A 305 11.62 32.98 25.50
CA GLU A 305 12.98 32.84 24.98
C GLU A 305 13.64 31.53 25.43
N SER A 306 13.45 30.47 24.64
CA SER A 306 14.18 29.21 24.76
C SER A 306 15.29 29.12 23.71
N GLU A 307 16.38 28.40 24.03
CA GLU A 307 17.41 28.05 23.02
C GLU A 307 16.88 27.02 22.01
N ASP A 308 15.98 26.14 22.47
CA ASP A 308 15.28 25.15 21.65
C ASP A 308 13.77 25.27 21.88
N TYR A 309 12.99 25.40 20.82
CA TYR A 309 11.53 25.38 20.90
C TYR A 309 11.01 23.98 20.63
N LEU A 310 10.09 23.52 21.46
CA LEU A 310 9.35 22.28 21.28
C LEU A 310 8.09 22.58 20.47
N VAL A 311 8.18 22.48 19.15
CA VAL A 311 7.02 22.65 18.27
C VAL A 311 6.23 21.35 18.30
N SER A 312 4.96 21.42 18.70
CA SER A 312 4.10 20.25 18.63
C SER A 312 3.83 19.97 17.15
N CYS A 313 4.34 18.85 16.66
CA CYS A 313 3.94 18.37 15.36
C CYS A 313 2.48 17.92 15.47
N PRO A 314 1.60 18.35 14.55
CA PRO A 314 0.21 17.92 14.58
C PRO A 314 0.14 16.40 14.78
N PRO A 315 -0.66 15.91 15.74
CA PRO A 315 -0.65 14.52 16.13
C PRO A 315 -1.17 13.68 14.96
N PHE A 316 -0.25 13.15 14.15
CA PHE A 316 -0.58 12.21 13.08
C PHE A 316 -0.86 10.78 13.61
N LEU A 317 -0.82 10.59 14.93
CA LEU A 317 -1.01 9.32 15.65
C LEU A 317 -1.80 9.55 16.96
N PRO A 318 -2.64 8.59 17.38
CA PRO A 318 -3.30 8.68 18.67
C PRO A 318 -2.26 8.38 19.76
N GLU A 319 -2.27 9.22 20.79
CA GLU A 319 -1.50 9.10 22.05
C GLU A 319 -0.02 9.51 21.96
N GLY A 320 0.20 10.83 21.94
CA GLY A 320 1.49 11.48 22.22
C GLY A 320 1.63 12.80 21.47
N LEU A 321 1.87 13.90 22.19
CA LEU A 321 2.30 15.17 21.58
C LEU A 321 3.73 14.96 21.04
N TRP A 322 3.85 14.58 19.77
CA TRP A 322 5.15 14.53 19.11
C TRP A 322 5.68 15.96 19.05
N GLN A 323 6.77 16.23 19.75
CA GLN A 323 7.43 17.53 19.74
C GLN A 323 8.74 17.40 18.97
N ALA A 324 8.93 18.26 17.99
CA ALA A 324 10.22 18.44 17.35
C ALA A 324 10.94 19.62 18.00
N LYS A 325 12.22 19.43 18.34
CA LYS A 325 13.09 20.52 18.76
C LYS A 325 13.52 21.32 17.55
N PHE A 326 13.24 22.62 17.56
CA PHE A 326 13.71 23.56 16.58
C PHE A 326 14.67 24.56 17.24
N PRO A 327 15.85 24.80 16.64
CA PRO A 327 16.76 25.85 17.12
C PRO A 327 16.09 27.22 17.06
N LYS A 328 16.40 28.08 18.04
CA LYS A 328 15.86 29.44 18.20
C LYS A 328 15.91 30.26 16.92
N GLU A 329 16.97 30.14 16.13
CA GLU A 329 17.18 30.94 14.92
C GLU A 329 16.10 30.68 13.86
N TYR A 330 15.65 29.42 13.71
CA TYR A 330 14.64 29.06 12.72
C TYR A 330 13.25 29.53 13.11
N ILE A 331 12.93 29.48 14.41
CA ILE A 331 11.65 29.96 14.94
C ILE A 331 11.58 31.49 14.82
N LEU A 332 12.63 32.19 15.25
CA LEU A 332 12.69 33.64 15.14
C LEU A 332 12.62 34.14 13.69
N ALA A 333 13.31 33.47 12.77
CA ALA A 333 13.22 33.80 11.35
C ALA A 333 11.79 33.63 10.80
N SER A 334 11.09 32.58 11.24
CA SER A 334 9.73 32.29 10.78
C SER A 334 8.70 33.26 11.36
N VAL A 335 8.91 33.73 12.59
CA VAL A 335 8.02 34.70 13.27
C VAL A 335 8.28 36.14 12.81
N ALA A 336 9.54 36.51 12.55
CA ALA A 336 9.92 37.88 12.20
C ALA A 336 9.34 38.36 10.86
N ASP A 337 9.09 37.44 9.92
CA ASP A 337 8.58 37.78 8.60
C ASP A 337 7.07 38.09 8.58
N ASN A 338 6.32 37.74 9.63
CA ASN A 338 4.83 37.75 9.63
C ASN A 338 4.22 38.31 10.94
N ILE A 339 4.90 39.20 11.65
CA ILE A 339 4.42 39.81 12.91
C ILE A 339 3.04 40.47 12.79
N ASP A 340 2.72 41.06 11.63
CA ASP A 340 1.46 41.78 11.41
C ASP A 340 0.27 40.82 11.24
N ASP A 341 0.47 39.66 10.59
CA ASP A 341 -0.57 38.64 10.35
C ASP A 341 -1.00 37.93 11.65
N TYR A 342 -0.12 37.87 12.67
CA TYR A 342 -0.42 37.23 13.95
C TYR A 342 -1.40 38.02 14.82
N TYR A 343 -1.36 39.36 14.81
CA TYR A 343 -2.33 40.15 15.59
C TYR A 343 -3.76 39.95 15.10
N GLU A 344 -3.94 39.70 13.80
CA GLU A 344 -5.22 39.31 13.21
C GLU A 344 -5.63 37.91 13.67
N PHE A 345 -4.70 36.95 13.70
CA PHE A 345 -4.95 35.58 14.17
C PHE A 345 -5.31 35.48 15.65
N VAL A 346 -4.62 36.20 16.55
CA VAL A 346 -4.95 36.23 17.99
C VAL A 346 -6.32 36.83 18.24
N SER A 347 -6.70 37.85 17.46
CA SER A 347 -8.02 38.46 17.56
C SER A 347 -9.14 37.46 17.22
N GLN A 348 -8.91 36.58 16.25
CA GLN A 348 -9.85 35.52 15.86
C GLN A 348 -9.96 34.42 16.94
N LEU A 349 -8.85 34.02 17.56
CA LEU A 349 -8.86 33.04 18.65
C LEU A 349 -9.54 33.57 19.93
N SER A 350 -9.46 34.88 20.21
CA SER A 350 -10.18 35.48 21.34
C SER A 350 -11.69 35.56 21.12
N ASP A 351 -12.15 35.65 19.87
CA ASP A 351 -13.58 35.67 19.53
C ASP A 351 -14.22 34.27 19.53
N GLU A 352 -13.45 33.21 19.30
CA GLU A 352 -13.95 31.81 19.35
C GLU A 352 -14.01 31.21 20.78
N SER A 353 -13.45 31.90 21.77
CA SER A 353 -13.36 31.44 23.16
C SER A 353 -14.34 32.12 24.13
N GLY A 354 -15.22 32.99 23.62
CA GLY A 354 -16.40 33.53 24.31
C GLY A 354 -17.69 32.93 23.78
#